data_AF-A0A323V2F5-F1
#
_entry.id   AF-A0A323V2F5-F1
#
_cell.length_a   1.000
_cell.length_b   1.000
_cell.length_c   1.000
_cell.angle_alpha   90.00
_cell.angle_beta   90.00
_cell.angle_gamma   90.00
#
_symmetry.space_group_name_H-M   'P 1'
#
loop_
_entity.id
_entity.type
_entity.pdbx_description
1 polymer ?
#
loop_
_entity_poly.entity_id
_entity_poly.type
_entity_poly.pdbx_seq_one_letter_code
_entity_poly.pdbx_strand_id
1 'polypeptide(L)'
;MIDERFSAPAFTGAGLGSTASRDLSKQLQAELERDLMGLVGPAMRSAVAKLNHMGHKLSLAEEPTSSSIAFREQSGGAVVFVVAADIVVSVGYPDTTDLIDL
;
A
#
# COMPACT_ATOMS: atom_id res chain seq x y z
N MET A 1 20.89 5.64 6.97
CA MET A 1 21.08 7.00 6.44
C MET A 1 19.71 7.64 6.39
N ILE A 2 19.50 8.79 7.02
CA ILE A 2 18.18 9.44 6.98
C ILE A 2 18.04 10.04 5.59
N ASP A 3 16.95 9.71 4.90
CA ASP A 3 16.63 10.36 3.63
C ASP A 3 16.16 11.79 3.92
N GLU A 4 17.04 12.76 3.64
CA GLU A 4 16.77 14.16 3.97
C GLU A 4 15.63 14.77 3.14
N ARG A 5 15.24 14.12 2.02
CA ARG A 5 14.15 14.57 1.14
C ARG A 5 12.82 14.70 1.87
N PHE A 6 12.58 13.84 2.86
CA PHE A 6 11.33 13.80 3.63
C PHE A 6 11.49 14.27 5.07
N SER A 7 12.58 14.99 5.35
CA SER A 7 12.86 15.53 6.69
C SER A 7 11.89 16.67 7.04
N ALA A 8 11.63 16.88 8.34
CA ALA A 8 10.80 18.00 8.80
C ALA A 8 11.27 19.38 8.28
N PRO A 9 12.58 19.66 8.13
CA PRO A 9 13.06 20.87 7.44
C PRO A 9 12.66 20.96 5.98
N ALA A 10 12.64 19.85 5.22
CA ALA A 10 12.20 19.85 3.82
C ALA A 10 10.71 20.24 3.69
N PHE A 11 9.86 19.70 4.58
CA PHE A 11 8.45 20.09 4.66
C PHE A 11 8.26 21.55 5.06
N THR A 12 9.06 22.04 6.01
CA THR A 12 9.05 23.44 6.43
C THR A 12 9.48 24.37 5.28
N GLY A 13 10.54 24.00 4.56
CA GLY A 13 11.08 24.75 3.42
C GLY A 13 10.12 24.80 2.21
N ALA A 14 9.31 23.76 2.01
CA ALA A 14 8.26 23.73 1.00
C ALA A 14 7.05 24.64 1.35
N GLY A 15 6.94 25.08 2.60
CA GLY A 15 5.81 25.85 3.12
C GLY A 15 4.62 24.95 3.47
N LEU A 16 4.23 24.93 4.74
CA LEU A 16 3.10 24.12 5.23
C LEU A 16 1.79 24.48 4.49
N GLY A 17 1.04 23.47 4.08
CA GLY A 17 -0.22 23.65 3.34
C GLY A 17 -0.06 24.04 1.87
N SER A 18 1.17 24.22 1.38
CA SER A 18 1.44 24.51 -0.03
C SER A 18 1.31 23.26 -0.90
N THR A 19 1.07 23.43 -2.21
CA THR A 19 1.11 22.33 -3.18
C THR A 19 2.43 21.53 -3.11
N ALA A 20 3.56 22.20 -2.89
CA ALA A 20 4.85 21.53 -2.77
C ALA A 20 4.92 20.60 -1.54
N SER A 21 4.35 21.01 -0.41
CA SER A 21 4.26 20.15 0.79
C SER A 21 3.28 18.98 0.62
N ARG A 22 2.24 19.15 -0.21
CA ARG A 22 1.32 18.06 -0.62
C ARG A 22 2.02 17.05 -1.51
N ASP A 23 2.79 17.52 -2.49
CA ASP A 23 3.54 16.66 -3.40
C ASP A 23 4.62 15.87 -2.64
N LEU A 24 5.31 16.50 -1.70
CA LEU A 24 6.25 15.82 -0.80
C LEU A 24 5.55 14.76 0.06
N SER A 25 4.36 15.05 0.58
CA SER A 25 3.55 14.09 1.35
C SER A 25 3.15 12.88 0.51
N LYS A 26 2.67 13.11 -0.72
CA LYS A 26 2.31 12.04 -1.66
C LYS A 26 3.51 11.18 -2.05
N GLN A 27 4.67 11.79 -2.25
CA GLN A 27 5.91 11.07 -2.52
C GLN A 27 6.33 10.19 -1.34
N LEU A 28 6.33 10.74 -0.12
CA LEU A 28 6.63 9.97 1.10
C LEU A 28 5.65 8.81 1.29
N GLN A 29 4.36 9.06 1.10
CA GLN A 29 3.33 8.03 1.18
C GLN A 29 3.60 6.89 0.19
N ALA A 30 3.83 7.22 -1.08
CA ALA A 30 4.07 6.23 -2.13
C ALA A 30 5.39 5.44 -1.93
N GLU A 31 6.42 6.06 -1.36
CA GLU A 31 7.66 5.36 -0.99
C GLU A 31 7.40 4.38 0.18
N LEU A 32 6.70 4.80 1.22
CA LEU A 32 6.36 3.93 2.35
C LEU A 32 5.44 2.76 1.95
N GLU A 33 4.42 3.01 1.12
CA GLU A 33 3.54 1.95 0.60
C GLU A 33 4.34 0.90 -0.16
N ARG A 34 5.25 1.33 -1.04
CA ARG A 34 6.11 0.44 -1.83
C ARG A 34 7.01 -0.41 -0.94
N ASP A 35 7.65 0.20 0.06
CA ASP A 35 8.54 -0.50 0.98
C ASP A 35 7.77 -1.53 1.81
N LEU A 36 6.61 -1.13 2.35
CA LEU A 36 5.73 -2.02 3.11
C LEU A 36 5.20 -3.16 2.24
N MET A 37 4.79 -2.90 0.99
CA MET A 37 4.37 -3.94 0.05
C MET A 37 5.52 -4.87 -0.32
N GLY A 38 6.74 -4.35 -0.42
CA GLY A 38 7.96 -5.15 -0.57
C GLY A 38 8.16 -6.17 0.56
N LEU A 39 7.69 -5.87 1.77
CA LEU A 39 7.72 -6.76 2.94
C LEU A 39 6.51 -7.70 3.01
N VAL A 40 5.30 -7.15 2.83
CA VAL A 40 4.03 -7.89 2.98
C VAL A 40 3.79 -8.82 1.80
N GLY A 41 4.08 -8.38 0.57
CA GLY A 41 3.82 -9.14 -0.66
C GLY A 41 4.44 -10.54 -0.67
N PRO A 42 5.74 -10.72 -0.34
CA PRO A 42 6.36 -12.04 -0.23
C PRO A 42 5.69 -12.93 0.83
N ALA A 43 5.34 -12.37 1.99
CA ALA A 43 4.67 -13.11 3.06
C ALA A 43 3.27 -13.59 2.64
N MET A 44 2.50 -12.71 1.97
CA MET A 44 1.19 -13.05 1.39
C MET A 44 1.31 -14.17 0.36
N ARG A 45 2.26 -14.07 -0.58
CA ARG A 45 2.51 -15.14 -1.56
C ARG A 45 2.86 -16.48 -0.90
N SER A 46 3.65 -16.46 0.17
CA SER A 46 3.99 -17.67 0.94
C SER A 46 2.77 -18.27 1.62
N ALA A 47 1.90 -17.45 2.23
CA ALA A 47 0.66 -17.91 2.83
C ALA A 47 -0.29 -18.54 1.79
N VAL A 48 -0.44 -17.89 0.63
CA VAL A 48 -1.26 -18.40 -0.49
C VAL A 48 -0.71 -19.72 -1.03
N ALA A 49 0.61 -19.85 -1.18
CA ALA A 49 1.23 -21.09 -1.62
C ALA A 49 0.93 -22.25 -0.64
N LYS A 50 0.95 -21.98 0.68
CA LYS A 50 0.58 -22.98 1.70
C LYS A 50 -0.90 -23.36 1.60
N LEU A 51 -1.79 -22.39 1.46
CA LEU A 51 -3.23 -22.64 1.29
C LEU A 51 -3.50 -23.47 0.03
N ASN A 52 -2.84 -23.15 -1.08
CA ASN A 52 -2.97 -23.93 -2.31
C ASN A 52 -2.43 -25.36 -2.16
N HIS A 53 -1.37 -25.56 -1.37
CA HIS A 53 -0.89 -26.91 -1.02
C HIS A 53 -1.91 -27.70 -0.17
N MET A 54 -2.76 -27.02 0.59
CA MET A 54 -3.85 -27.63 1.36
C MET A 54 -5.11 -27.91 0.52
N GLY A 55 -5.09 -27.59 -0.78
CA GLY A 55 -6.19 -27.89 -1.71
C GLY A 55 -6.98 -26.67 -2.20
N HIS A 56 -6.65 -25.46 -1.73
CA HIS A 56 -7.24 -24.24 -2.28
C HIS A 56 -6.73 -23.93 -3.70
N LYS A 57 -7.45 -23.05 -4.40
CA LYS A 57 -7.12 -22.61 -5.76
C LYS A 57 -7.09 -21.08 -5.85
N LEU A 58 -6.36 -20.46 -4.93
CA LEU A 58 -6.17 -19.01 -4.90
C LEU A 58 -5.21 -18.59 -6.01
N SER A 59 -5.65 -17.67 -6.86
CA SER A 59 -4.82 -16.96 -7.84
C SER A 59 -4.94 -15.45 -7.62
N LEU A 60 -4.04 -14.65 -8.20
CA LEU A 60 -4.18 -13.20 -8.16
C LEU A 60 -5.57 -12.77 -8.67
N ALA A 61 -6.23 -11.90 -7.92
CA ALA A 61 -7.52 -11.34 -8.31
C ALA A 61 -7.32 -10.28 -9.40
N GLU A 62 -6.31 -9.43 -9.22
CA GLU A 62 -5.91 -8.31 -10.08
C GLU A 62 -4.39 -8.12 -9.97
N GLU A 63 -3.83 -7.24 -10.82
CA GLU A 63 -2.40 -6.89 -10.73
C GLU A 63 -2.14 -6.14 -9.41
N PRO A 64 -1.17 -6.58 -8.58
CA PRO A 64 -0.86 -5.91 -7.32
C PRO A 64 -0.44 -4.46 -7.52
N THR A 65 -0.80 -3.58 -6.59
CA THR A 65 -0.36 -2.19 -6.56
C THR A 65 0.67 -1.97 -5.45
N SER A 66 1.18 -0.74 -5.29
CA SER A 66 2.02 -0.40 -4.13
C SER A 66 1.27 -0.48 -2.80
N SER A 67 -0.06 -0.39 -2.81
CA SER A 67 -0.88 -0.34 -1.60
C SER A 67 -1.81 -1.53 -1.42
N SER A 68 -1.98 -2.39 -2.42
CA SER A 68 -2.91 -3.52 -2.32
C SER A 68 -2.43 -4.78 -3.05
N ILE A 69 -2.79 -5.94 -2.49
CA ILE A 69 -2.63 -7.24 -3.13
C ILE A 69 -3.78 -8.15 -2.72
N ALA A 70 -4.39 -8.84 -3.69
CA ALA A 70 -5.49 -9.75 -3.44
C ALA A 70 -5.36 -11.05 -4.25
N PHE A 71 -5.70 -12.15 -3.60
CA PHE A 71 -5.82 -13.47 -4.21
C PHE A 71 -7.24 -13.99 -4.00
N ARG A 72 -7.82 -14.61 -5.01
CA ARG A 72 -9.16 -15.17 -4.95
C ARG A 72 -9.22 -16.58 -5.53
N GLU A 73 -10.12 -17.37 -4.98
CA GLU A 73 -10.52 -18.68 -5.47
C GLU A 73 -11.92 -18.56 -6.08
N GLN A 74 -12.08 -19.08 -7.29
CA GLN A 74 -13.35 -19.08 -8.01
C GLN A 74 -13.82 -20.51 -8.29
N SER A 75 -15.12 -20.74 -8.13
CA SER A 75 -15.78 -22.00 -8.47
C SER A 75 -17.13 -21.72 -9.12
N GLY A 76 -17.38 -22.29 -10.29
CA GLY A 76 -18.65 -22.08 -11.02
C GLY A 76 -18.96 -20.61 -11.34
N GLY A 77 -17.94 -19.75 -11.46
CA GLY A 77 -18.10 -18.31 -11.68
C GLY A 77 -18.32 -17.48 -10.41
N ALA A 78 -18.47 -18.10 -9.25
CA ALA A 78 -18.58 -17.40 -7.97
C ALA A 78 -17.23 -17.32 -7.25
N VAL A 79 -17.00 -16.21 -6.53
CA VAL A 79 -15.87 -16.08 -5.61
C VAL A 79 -16.20 -16.84 -4.33
N VAL A 80 -15.34 -17.79 -3.96
CA VAL A 80 -15.56 -18.66 -2.80
C VAL A 80 -14.64 -18.29 -1.65
N PHE A 81 -13.44 -17.79 -1.94
CA PHE A 81 -12.47 -17.39 -0.93
C PHE A 81 -11.58 -16.27 -1.44
N VAL A 82 -11.26 -15.31 -0.57
CA VAL A 82 -10.37 -14.19 -0.85
C VAL A 82 -9.38 -14.02 0.29
N VAL A 83 -8.12 -13.79 -0.07
CA VAL A 83 -7.05 -13.36 0.85
C VAL A 83 -6.48 -12.07 0.29
N ALA A 84 -6.65 -10.97 1.03
CA ALA A 84 -6.23 -9.64 0.60
C ALA A 84 -5.48 -8.91 1.70
N ALA A 85 -4.62 -7.98 1.30
CA ALA A 85 -3.94 -7.04 2.18
C ALA A 85 -3.94 -5.66 1.53
N ASP A 86 -4.31 -4.67 2.34
CA ASP A 86 -4.28 -3.25 1.99
C ASP A 86 -3.33 -2.54 2.95
N ILE A 87 -2.56 -1.60 2.40
CA ILE A 87 -1.61 -0.76 3.11
C ILE A 87 -2.15 0.66 3.05
N VAL A 88 -2.44 1.20 4.22
CA VAL A 88 -2.87 2.58 4.38
C VAL A 88 -1.77 3.34 5.12
N VAL A 89 -1.17 4.31 4.45
CA VAL A 89 -0.15 5.18 5.03
C VAL A 89 -0.73 6.58 5.18
N SER A 90 -0.73 7.08 6.42
CA SER A 90 -1.08 8.47 6.73
C SER A 90 0.18 9.21 7.15
N VAL A 91 0.54 10.25 6.39
CA VAL A 91 1.65 11.15 6.71
C VAL A 91 1.10 12.38 7.42
N GLY A 92 1.61 12.65 8.63
CA GLY A 92 1.00 13.53 9.63
C GLY A 92 1.10 15.04 9.39
N TYR A 93 0.80 15.51 8.18
CA TYR A 93 0.66 16.93 7.88
C TYR A 93 -0.80 17.20 7.52
N PRO A 94 -1.68 17.49 8.50
CA PRO A 94 -3.13 17.58 8.33
C PRO A 94 -3.59 18.52 7.22
N ASP A 95 -2.80 19.56 6.95
CA ASP A 95 -3.10 20.61 5.95
C ASP A 95 -2.58 20.26 4.54
N THR A 96 -1.90 19.12 4.38
CA THR A 96 -1.30 18.68 3.12
C THR A 96 -1.90 17.38 2.59
N THR A 97 -2.81 16.77 3.33
CA THR A 97 -3.58 15.63 2.88
C THR A 97 -4.81 16.16 2.14
N ASP A 98 -5.00 15.74 0.89
CA ASP A 98 -6.31 15.92 0.27
C ASP A 98 -7.31 15.18 1.17
N LEU A 99 -8.37 15.85 1.62
CA LEU A 99 -9.42 15.23 2.44
C LEU A 99 -9.85 13.95 1.74
N ILE A 100 -9.57 12.81 2.37
CA ILE A 100 -10.14 11.54 1.95
C ILE A 100 -11.61 11.65 2.35
N ASP A 101 -12.49 11.90 1.37
CA ASP A 101 -13.91 11.61 1.53
C ASP A 101 -14.02 10.09 1.68
N LEU A 102 -14.03 9.64 2.93
CA LEU A 102 -14.32 8.27 3.34
C LEU A 102 -15.81 7.96 3.20
#